data_AF-A0A3A9GEK2-F1
#
_entry.id   AF-A0A3A9GEK2-F1
#
_cell.length_a   1.000
_cell.length_b   1.000
_cell.length_c   1.000
_cell.angle_alpha   90.00
_cell.angle_beta   90.00
_cell.angle_gamma   90.00
#
_symmetry.space_group_name_H-M   'P 1'
#
loop_
_entity.id
_entity.type
_entity.pdbx_description
1 polymer ?
#
loop_
_entity_poly.entity_id
_entity_poly.type
_entity_poly.pdbx_seq_one_letter_code
_entity_poly.pdbx_strand_id
1 'polypeptide(L)' 'DMEFEGMQFRAFVDYHTYLTLLYGDYMTLPPVDKRKHDAGAASSIQLKDITLEEIKARKHQADCMLSERG' A
#
# COMPACT_ATOMS: atom_id res chain seq x y z
N ASP A 1 -11.09 15.67 -15.82
CA ASP A 1 -9.89 14.82 -15.85
C ASP A 1 -8.71 15.62 -15.35
N MET A 2 -7.79 14.97 -14.66
CA MET A 2 -6.66 15.56 -13.96
C MET A 2 -5.39 14.82 -14.37
N GLU A 3 -4.33 15.56 -14.68
CA GLU A 3 -3.02 15.00 -14.96
C GLU A 3 -2.25 14.83 -13.64
N PHE A 4 -1.65 13.66 -13.43
CA PHE A 4 -0.76 13.37 -12.31
C PHE A 4 0.29 12.34 -12.74
N GLU A 5 1.57 12.67 -12.56
CA GLU A 5 2.72 11.83 -12.94
C GLU A 5 2.67 11.30 -14.39
N GLY A 6 2.18 12.11 -15.32
CA GLY A 6 2.04 11.78 -16.74
C GLY A 6 0.81 10.93 -17.06
N MET A 7 -0.06 10.66 -16.08
CA MET A 7 -1.26 9.85 -16.23
C MET A 7 -2.53 10.67 -16.04
N GLN A 8 -3.58 10.32 -16.80
CA GLN A 8 -4.88 10.98 -16.70
C GLN A 8 -5.79 10.24 -15.71
N PHE A 9 -6.26 10.95 -14.69
CA PHE A 9 -7.18 10.46 -13.68
C PHE A 9 -8.54 11.15 -13.73
N ARG A 10 -9.60 10.39 -13.43
CA ARG A 10 -10.92 10.96 -13.20
C ARG A 10 -11.01 11.41 -11.74
N ALA A 11 -10.84 12.71 -11.51
CA ALA A 11 -11.06 13.33 -10.21
C ALA A 11 -12.49 13.89 -10.09
N PHE A 12 -12.95 14.10 -8.86
CA PHE A 12 -14.20 14.81 -8.57
C PHE A 12 -14.02 16.33 -8.73
N VAL A 13 -15.14 17.06 -8.80
CA VAL A 13 -15.14 18.53 -8.95
C VAL A 13 -14.45 19.18 -7.75
N ASP A 14 -13.60 20.17 -7.99
CA ASP A 14 -12.85 20.91 -6.95
C ASP A 14 -11.97 20.04 -6.03
N TYR A 15 -11.46 18.91 -6.54
CA TYR A 15 -10.53 18.04 -5.80
C TYR A 15 -9.37 18.82 -5.17
N HIS A 16 -8.84 19.82 -5.89
CA HIS A 16 -7.71 20.61 -5.42
C HIS A 16 -8.09 21.38 -4.15
N THR A 17 -9.23 22.07 -4.16
CA THR A 17 -9.75 22.80 -2.99
C THR A 17 -9.99 21.86 -1.81
N TYR A 18 -10.60 20.70 -2.06
CA TYR A 18 -10.84 19.70 -1.03
C TYR A 18 -9.53 19.25 -0.36
N LEU A 19 -8.52 18.86 -1.15
CA LEU A 19 -7.24 18.39 -0.63
C LEU A 19 -6.47 19.52 0.08
N THR A 20 -6.54 20.75 -0.42
CA THR A 20 -5.91 21.92 0.21
C THR A 20 -6.53 22.22 1.58
N LEU A 21 -7.84 22.03 1.75
CA LEU A 21 -8.50 22.21 3.05
C LEU A 21 -8.09 21.13 4.07
N LEU A 22 -7.91 19.89 3.63
CA LEU A 22 -7.54 18.78 4.52
C LEU A 22 -6.07 18.80 4.91
N TYR A 23 -5.19 19.04 3.93
CA TYR A 23 -3.76 18.79 4.08
C TYR A 23 -2.90 20.06 3.93
N GLY A 24 -3.51 21.21 3.63
CA GLY A 24 -2.80 22.45 3.35
C GLY A 24 -2.07 22.39 2.01
N ASP A 25 -0.80 22.79 2.00
CA ASP A 25 0.05 22.78 0.80
C ASP A 25 0.58 21.37 0.47
N TYR A 26 -0.34 20.48 0.09
CA TYR A 26 -0.06 19.05 -0.10
C TYR A 26 0.71 18.73 -1.38
N MET A 27 0.70 19.62 -2.39
CA MET A 27 1.42 19.43 -3.65
C MET A 27 2.92 19.75 -3.51
N THR A 28 3.29 20.52 -2.49
CA THR A 28 4.67 20.88 -2.24
C THR A 28 5.31 19.82 -1.35
N LEU A 29 6.36 19.16 -1.87
CA LEU A 29 7.12 18.23 -1.06
C LEU A 29 7.68 18.95 0.17
N PRO A 30 7.53 18.39 1.38
CA PRO A 30 8.09 19.00 2.58
C PRO A 30 9.64 19.13 2.44
N PRO A 31 10.27 20.06 3.17
CA PRO A 31 11.74 20.17 3.20
C PRO A 31 12.42 18.84 3.50
N VAL A 32 13.60 18.58 2.91
CA VAL A 32 14.32 17.28 3.03
C VAL A 32 14.49 16.86 4.48
N ASP A 33 14.80 17.80 5.37
CA ASP A 33 15.00 17.53 6.80
C ASP A 33 13.74 17.07 7.54
N LYS A 34 12.57 17.38 6.98
CA LYS A 34 11.24 16.96 7.46
C LYS A 34 10.72 15.71 6.75
N ARG A 35 11.41 15.22 5.71
CA ARG A 35 11.11 13.93 5.06
C ARG A 35 11.67 12.75 5.87
N LYS A 36 11.58 12.83 7.20
CA LYS A 36 11.99 11.77 8.11
C LYS A 36 10.77 10.92 8.41
N HIS A 37 10.85 9.65 8.05
CA HIS A 37 9.83 8.68 8.40
C HIS A 37 10.13 8.17 9.81
N ASP A 38 9.35 8.60 10.80
CA ASP A 38 9.55 8.20 12.21
C ASP A 38 9.35 6.69 12.42
N ALA A 39 8.60 6.02 11.53
CA ALA A 39 8.34 4.59 11.58
C ALA A 39 9.54 3.71 11.15
N GLY A 40 10.76 4.24 11.21
CA GLY A 40 12.00 3.52 10.93
C GLY A 40 12.14 3.14 9.46
N ALA A 41 13.23 2.42 9.15
CA ALA A 41 13.34 1.75 7.86
C ALA A 41 12.13 0.83 7.69
N ALA A 42 11.45 0.90 6.55
CA ALA A 42 10.41 -0.05 6.21
C ALA A 42 10.91 -1.45 6.55
N SER A 43 10.19 -2.17 7.42
CA SER A 43 10.57 -3.53 7.82
C SER A 43 10.91 -4.29 6.55
N SER A 44 12.20 -4.61 6.37
CA SER A 44 12.68 -5.23 5.15
C SER A 44 11.83 -6.46 4.88
N ILE A 45 11.09 -6.47 3.77
CA ILE A 45 10.29 -7.63 3.39
C ILE A 45 11.29 -8.71 2.97
N GLN A 46 11.45 -9.71 3.83
CA GLN A 46 12.28 -10.87 3.53
C GLN A 46 11.46 -11.82 2.65
N LEU A 47 11.98 -12.14 1.47
CA LEU A 47 11.41 -13.17 0.62
C LEU A 47 11.67 -14.53 1.26
N LYS A 48 10.64 -15.39 1.25
CA LYS A 48 10.80 -16.79 1.63
C LYS A 48 11.07 -17.60 0.37
N ASP A 49 12.17 -18.33 0.36
CA ASP A 49 12.47 -19.33 -0.66
C ASP A 49 11.55 -20.54 -0.45
N ILE A 50 10.37 -20.51 -1.07
CA ILE A 50 9.38 -21.57 -1.00
C ILE A 50 8.92 -21.95 -2.40
N THR A 51 8.72 -23.26 -2.62
CA THR A 51 8.22 -23.77 -3.90
C THR A 51 6.69 -23.67 -3.98
N LEU A 52 6.17 -23.65 -5.21
CA LEU A 52 4.72 -23.66 -5.45
C LEU A 52 4.04 -24.89 -4.84
N GLU A 53 4.72 -26.05 -4.87
CA GLU A 53 4.19 -27.29 -4.33
C GLU A 53 4.04 -27.23 -2.81
N GLU A 54 4.99 -26.60 -2.11
CA GLU A 54 4.87 -26.44 -0.66
C GLU A 54 3.77 -25.44 -0.28
N ILE A 55 3.57 -24.38 -1.06
CA ILE A 55 2.44 -23.46 -0.86
C ILE A 55 1.11 -24.22 -0.98
N LYS A 56 0.97 -25.06 -2.02
CA LYS A 56 -0.23 -25.89 -2.23
C LYS A 56 -0.45 -26.87 -1.06
N ALA A 57 0.60 -27.54 -0.60
CA ALA A 57 0.52 -28.49 0.51
C ALA A 57 0.04 -27.82 1.82
N ARG A 58 0.59 -26.65 2.16
CA ARG A 58 0.18 -25.88 3.35
C ARG A 58 -1.28 -25.45 3.28
N LYS A 59 -1.73 -25.03 2.09
CA LYS A 59 -3.14 -24.68 1.86
C LYS A 59 -4.04 -25.90 2.09
N HIS A 60 -3.72 -27.03 1.46
CA HIS A 60 -4.51 -28.25 1.59
C HIS A 60 -4.61 -28.71 3.06
N GLN A 61 -3.49 -28.67 3.79
CA GLN A 61 -3.47 -29.01 5.21
C GLN A 61 -4.37 -28.09 6.05
N ALA A 62 -4.35 -26.78 5.77
CA ALA A 62 -5.22 -25.82 6.45
C ALA A 62 -6.70 -26.08 6.14
N ASP A 63 -7.03 -26.38 4.89
CA ASP A 63 -8.39 -26.71 4.45
C ASP A 63 -8.90 -27.99 5.15
N CYS A 64 -8.06 -29.03 5.26
CA CYS A 64 -8.38 -30.24 6.03
C CYS A 64 -8.63 -29.93 7.51
N MET A 65 -7.76 -29.17 8.16
CA MET A 65 -7.95 -28.79 9.58
C MET A 65 -9.21 -27.95 9.82
N LEU A 66 -9.61 -27.12 8.86
CA LEU A 66 -10.86 -26.35 8.92
C LEU A 66 -12.08 -27.26 8.78
N SER A 67 -12.01 -28.28 7.92
CA SER A 67 -13.09 -29.26 7.75
C SER A 67 -13.29 -30.18 8.96
N GLU A 68 -12.24 -30.45 9.73
CA GLU A 68 -12.31 -31.30 10.93
C GLU A 68 -12.79 -30.54 12.18
N ARG A 69 -12.79 -29.20 12.14
CA ARG A 69 -13.22 -28.34 13.24
C ARG A 69 -14.68 -27.86 13.14
N GLY A 70 -15.36 -28.13 12.02
CA GLY A 70 -16.77 -27.81 11.79
C GLY A 70 -17.66 -29.02 11.99
#